data_AF-A0A1H8VR34-F1
#
_entry.id   AF-A0A1H8VR34-F1
#
_cell.length_a   1.000
_cell.length_b   1.000
_cell.length_c   1.000
_cell.angle_alpha   90.00
_cell.angle_beta   90.00
_cell.angle_gamma   90.00
#
_symmetry.space_group_name_H-M   'P 1'
#
loop_
_entity.id
_entity.type
_entity.pdbx_description
1 polymer ?
#
loop_
_entity_poly.entity_id
_entity_poly.type
_entity_poly.pdbx_seq_one_letter_code
_entity_poly.pdbx_strand_id
1 'polypeptide(L)'
;MVGTSPVIAVAHAGSTRPLRDAKRMTSKLIRNTRSYDCVTYCSNCGTEVNEGAKFCSDCGESLTPESMTDPGTPEHEEAATVAEDKSGFQTARGVTAGIMGLLVGAVVAFAFTNIGGSSVLFLITFAGVSYYLYDRKHSARTALGSGLYILALWILAAPIMFYIPIIGGANTETAAGSGAAIGGALGILIWGFAGLLVAVIVAAVGYFVNRGAATPTATSTSS
;
A
#
# COMPACT_ATOMS: atom_id res chain seq x y z
N MET A 1 -57.76 -48.12 37.64
CA MET A 1 -56.98 -49.32 37.30
C MET A 1 -56.72 -49.24 35.80
N VAL A 2 -55.60 -48.62 35.41
CA VAL A 2 -54.41 -49.26 34.79
C VAL A 2 -54.74 -49.93 33.45
N GLY A 3 -54.10 -49.48 32.35
CA GLY A 3 -54.12 -50.14 31.05
C GLY A 3 -53.99 -49.16 29.87
N THR A 4 -52.83 -48.58 29.59
CA THR A 4 -51.81 -49.03 28.60
C THR A 4 -52.04 -48.55 27.15
N SER A 5 -51.38 -47.43 26.84
CA SER A 5 -50.60 -47.04 25.63
C SER A 5 -51.15 -47.27 24.20
N PRO A 6 -50.83 -46.38 23.24
CA PRO A 6 -49.52 -46.50 22.57
C PRO A 6 -48.70 -45.20 22.51
N VAL A 7 -47.41 -45.40 22.72
CA VAL A 7 -46.30 -44.46 22.56
C VAL A 7 -46.10 -44.20 21.07
N ILE A 8 -46.30 -42.97 20.61
CA ILE A 8 -45.86 -42.56 19.28
C ILE A 8 -44.38 -42.17 19.39
N ALA A 9 -43.54 -43.08 18.91
CA ALA A 9 -42.12 -42.87 18.72
C ALA A 9 -41.89 -41.93 17.52
N VAL A 10 -41.46 -40.70 17.78
CA VAL A 10 -40.91 -39.84 16.73
C VAL A 10 -39.40 -40.03 16.73
N ALA A 11 -38.91 -40.57 15.62
CA ALA A 11 -37.52 -40.91 15.38
C ALA A 11 -36.61 -39.67 15.36
N HIS A 12 -35.53 -39.71 16.14
CA HIS A 12 -34.35 -38.88 15.95
C HIS A 12 -33.60 -39.36 14.70
N ALA A 13 -33.80 -38.68 13.57
CA ALA A 13 -32.97 -38.87 12.38
C ALA A 13 -31.66 -38.10 12.52
N GLY A 14 -30.62 -38.80 12.98
CA GLY A 14 -29.24 -38.34 12.81
C GLY A 14 -28.80 -38.48 11.35
N SER A 15 -28.35 -37.38 10.73
CA SER A 15 -27.51 -37.44 9.53
C SER A 15 -26.74 -36.13 9.32
N THR A 16 -25.66 -35.93 10.09
CA THR A 16 -24.63 -34.89 9.82
C THR A 16 -23.35 -35.51 9.25
N ARG A 17 -23.46 -36.65 8.55
CA ARG A 17 -22.30 -37.42 8.06
C ARG A 17 -21.69 -37.03 6.70
N PRO A 18 -22.17 -36.09 5.86
CA PRO A 18 -21.50 -35.85 4.57
C PRO A 18 -20.26 -34.94 4.65
N LEU A 19 -20.08 -34.15 5.73
CA LEU A 19 -19.02 -33.14 5.79
C LEU A 19 -17.69 -33.63 6.38
N ARG A 20 -17.66 -34.78 7.08
CA ARG A 20 -16.40 -35.33 7.62
C ARG A 20 -15.59 -36.07 6.57
N ASP A 21 -16.26 -36.72 5.62
CA ASP A 21 -15.57 -37.54 4.61
C ASP A 21 -14.87 -36.68 3.54
N ALA A 22 -15.44 -35.52 3.19
CA ALA A 22 -14.80 -34.56 2.28
C ALA A 22 -13.47 -33.99 2.85
N LYS A 23 -13.41 -33.75 4.16
CA LYS A 23 -12.20 -33.25 4.84
C LYS A 23 -11.07 -34.29 4.87
N ARG A 24 -11.42 -35.58 4.86
CA ARG A 24 -10.42 -36.66 4.88
C ARG A 24 -9.74 -36.84 3.53
N MET A 25 -10.49 -36.67 2.43
CA MET A 25 -9.96 -36.82 1.06
C MET A 25 -8.99 -35.69 0.67
N THR A 26 -9.30 -34.45 1.03
CA THR A 26 -8.42 -33.28 0.78
C THR A 26 -7.07 -33.38 1.50
N SER A 27 -7.04 -33.94 2.71
CA SER A 27 -5.79 -34.09 3.50
C SER A 27 -4.77 -35.09 2.91
N LYS A 28 -5.22 -36.03 2.06
CA LYS A 28 -4.33 -36.98 1.38
C LYS A 28 -3.70 -36.37 0.14
N LEU A 29 -4.41 -35.50 -0.57
CA LEU A 29 -3.90 -34.85 -1.77
C LEU A 29 -2.79 -33.84 -1.45
N ILE A 30 -2.90 -33.10 -0.34
CA ILE A 30 -1.89 -32.10 0.08
C ILE A 30 -0.56 -32.77 0.52
N ARG A 31 -0.59 -34.02 0.98
CA ARG A 31 0.63 -34.73 1.41
C ARG A 31 1.48 -35.24 0.24
N ASN A 32 0.87 -35.49 -0.92
CA ASN A 32 1.57 -36.09 -2.06
C ASN A 32 2.37 -35.06 -2.88
N THR A 33 2.13 -33.77 -2.70
CA THR A 33 2.80 -32.70 -3.46
C THR A 33 4.08 -32.17 -2.80
N ARG A 34 4.57 -32.82 -1.73
CA ARG A 34 5.83 -32.44 -1.04
C ARG A 34 7.06 -33.25 -1.43
N SER A 35 6.95 -34.23 -2.32
CA SER A 35 8.11 -35.02 -2.79
C SER A 35 8.59 -34.55 -4.16
N TYR A 36 8.71 -33.24 -4.35
CA TYR A 36 9.53 -32.71 -5.43
C TYR A 36 10.88 -32.41 -4.80
N ASP A 37 11.87 -33.27 -5.09
CA ASP A 37 13.25 -33.06 -4.72
C ASP A 37 13.70 -31.71 -5.28
N CYS A 38 13.88 -30.72 -4.41
CA CYS A 38 14.20 -29.37 -4.82
C CYS A 38 15.72 -29.25 -4.90
N VAL A 39 16.23 -29.49 -6.10
CA VAL A 39 17.65 -29.30 -6.41
C VAL A 39 18.04 -27.85 -6.17
N THR A 40 19.03 -27.60 -5.30
CA THR A 40 19.59 -26.26 -5.04
C THR A 40 20.95 -26.11 -5.71
N TYR A 41 21.34 -24.90 -6.08
CA TYR A 41 22.62 -24.64 -6.75
C TYR A 41 23.50 -23.74 -5.88
N CYS A 42 24.82 -23.99 -5.88
CA CYS A 42 25.78 -23.17 -5.18
C CYS A 42 25.84 -21.76 -5.79
N SER A 43 25.69 -20.72 -4.97
CA SER A 43 25.78 -19.32 -5.40
C SER A 43 27.17 -18.88 -5.85
N ASN A 44 28.23 -19.60 -5.46
CA ASN A 44 29.62 -19.27 -5.78
C ASN A 44 30.07 -19.92 -7.11
N CYS A 45 29.85 -21.22 -7.30
CA CYS A 45 30.35 -21.96 -8.46
C CYS A 45 29.27 -22.51 -9.40
N GLY A 46 27.99 -22.47 -9.02
CA GLY A 46 26.88 -22.99 -9.81
C GLY A 46 26.69 -24.51 -9.79
N THR A 47 27.51 -25.26 -9.03
CA THR A 47 27.34 -26.72 -8.88
C THR A 47 26.02 -27.04 -8.20
N GLU A 48 25.40 -28.14 -8.63
CA GLU A 48 24.24 -28.74 -7.98
C GLU A 48 24.56 -29.22 -6.55
N VAL A 49 23.75 -28.80 -5.58
CA VAL A 49 23.92 -29.13 -4.18
C VAL A 49 22.62 -29.67 -3.59
N ASN A 50 22.73 -30.78 -2.86
CA ASN A 50 21.60 -31.41 -2.18
C ASN A 50 21.05 -30.54 -1.04
N GLU A 51 19.73 -30.58 -0.85
CA GLU A 51 19.06 -29.86 0.23
C GLU A 51 19.58 -30.31 1.61
N GLY A 52 20.18 -29.39 2.36
CA GLY A 52 20.74 -29.63 3.69
C GLY A 52 22.27 -29.72 3.75
N ALA A 53 22.98 -29.54 2.63
CA ALA A 53 24.44 -29.41 2.66
C ALA A 53 24.87 -28.06 3.29
N LYS A 54 25.79 -28.11 4.25
CA LYS A 54 26.32 -26.91 4.94
C LYS A 54 27.39 -26.18 4.13
N PHE A 55 28.07 -26.90 3.24
CA PHE A 55 29.15 -26.43 2.39
C PHE A 55 29.03 -27.04 0.99
N CYS A 56 29.46 -26.31 -0.03
CA CYS A 56 29.53 -26.84 -1.39
C CYS A 56 30.70 -27.82 -1.51
N SER A 57 30.47 -28.99 -2.12
CA SER A 57 31.48 -30.04 -2.31
C SER A 57 32.57 -29.66 -3.32
N ASP A 58 32.30 -28.71 -4.22
CA ASP A 58 33.21 -28.35 -5.31
C ASP A 58 34.07 -27.13 -5.00
N CYS A 59 33.47 -26.08 -4.43
CA CYS A 59 34.18 -24.82 -4.17
C CYS A 59 34.44 -24.55 -2.67
N GLY A 60 33.83 -25.35 -1.77
CA GLY A 60 33.99 -25.19 -0.32
C GLY A 60 33.20 -24.04 0.30
N GLU A 61 32.38 -23.32 -0.48
CA GLU A 61 31.59 -22.18 0.01
C GLU A 61 30.56 -22.61 1.05
N SER A 62 30.39 -21.81 2.10
CA SER A 62 29.40 -22.05 3.15
C SER A 62 28.01 -21.67 2.63
N LEU A 63 27.08 -22.62 2.62
CA LEU A 63 25.69 -22.40 2.19
C LEU A 63 24.77 -22.06 3.37
N THR A 64 25.36 -21.70 4.52
CA THR A 64 24.64 -21.41 5.76
C THR A 64 24.32 -19.91 5.85
N PRO A 65 23.08 -19.50 6.20
CA PRO A 65 22.61 -18.11 6.08
C PRO A 65 23.19 -17.10 7.10
N GLU A 66 24.33 -17.37 7.74
CA GLU A 66 24.84 -16.53 8.84
C GLU A 66 26.14 -15.75 8.56
N SER A 67 26.71 -15.79 7.35
CA SER A 67 27.96 -15.06 7.07
C SER A 67 27.81 -13.94 6.05
N MET A 68 27.22 -12.82 6.49
CA MET A 68 27.54 -11.49 5.98
C MET A 68 27.48 -10.50 7.16
N THR A 69 28.59 -10.39 7.90
CA THR A 69 28.87 -9.31 8.87
C THR A 69 30.20 -8.66 8.48
N ASP A 70 30.11 -7.45 7.89
CA ASP A 70 30.80 -6.15 8.16
C ASP A 70 32.28 -6.16 8.66
N PRO A 71 33.23 -5.24 8.25
CA PRO A 71 33.15 -3.79 8.53
C PRO A 71 33.92 -2.76 7.64
N GLY A 72 33.43 -1.51 7.64
CA GLY A 72 34.19 -0.32 7.19
C GLY A 72 33.40 1.00 7.27
N THR A 73 33.52 1.74 8.37
CA THR A 73 32.90 3.04 8.76
C THR A 73 34.04 4.02 9.19
N PRO A 74 33.93 5.37 9.33
CA PRO A 74 32.99 6.45 8.87
C PRO A 74 33.69 7.70 8.23
N GLU A 75 32.90 8.68 7.74
CA GLU A 75 32.99 10.16 7.99
C GLU A 75 31.99 10.92 7.06
N HIS A 76 30.76 11.24 7.55
CA HIS A 76 30.25 12.58 7.94
C HIS A 76 29.92 13.52 6.74
N GLU A 77 28.78 14.19 6.54
CA GLU A 77 27.66 14.67 7.38
C GLU A 77 26.68 15.34 6.36
N GLU A 78 25.35 15.16 6.32
CA GLU A 78 24.39 15.51 7.35
C GLU A 78 23.12 14.63 7.16
N ALA A 79 23.08 13.54 7.92
CA ALA A 79 21.93 12.66 8.07
C ALA A 79 21.53 12.73 9.55
N ALA A 80 20.35 13.31 9.81
CA ALA A 80 19.72 13.20 11.12
C ALA A 80 19.20 11.76 11.29
N THR A 81 20.01 11.00 12.01
CA THR A 81 19.78 9.75 12.73
C THR A 81 18.31 9.35 12.99
N VAL A 82 17.97 8.09 12.72
CA VAL A 82 17.31 7.22 13.71
C VAL A 82 17.74 5.76 13.46
N ALA A 83 18.34 5.16 14.48
CA ALA A 83 18.69 3.74 14.55
C ALA A 83 17.43 2.86 14.66
N GLU A 84 17.40 1.74 13.94
CA GLU A 84 16.34 0.73 14.01
C GLU A 84 16.47 -0.13 15.27
N ASP A 85 15.61 0.13 16.27
CA ASP A 85 15.23 -0.86 17.29
C ASP A 85 13.94 -1.55 16.84
N LYS A 86 13.91 -2.89 16.86
CA LYS A 86 12.81 -3.70 16.32
C LYS A 86 11.51 -3.65 17.15
N SER A 87 11.45 -2.88 18.25
CA SER A 87 10.18 -2.45 18.88
C SER A 87 9.61 -1.15 18.27
N GLY A 88 10.45 -0.42 17.52
CA GLY A 88 10.16 0.86 16.87
C GLY A 88 9.42 0.78 15.53
N PHE A 89 9.08 -0.40 15.01
CA PHE A 89 8.40 -0.52 13.71
C PHE A 89 6.96 0.06 13.73
N GLN A 90 6.27 0.07 14.88
CA GLN A 90 4.97 0.73 15.01
C GLN A 90 5.11 2.26 15.08
N THR A 91 6.10 2.78 15.79
CA THR A 91 6.35 4.22 15.91
C THR A 91 6.90 4.79 14.60
N ALA A 92 7.80 4.08 13.92
CA ALA A 92 8.33 4.46 12.60
C ALA A 92 7.23 4.52 11.52
N ARG A 93 6.21 3.67 11.61
CA ARG A 93 5.01 3.73 10.74
C ARG A 93 4.18 4.98 11.00
N GLY A 94 3.93 5.32 12.26
CA GLY A 94 3.21 6.54 12.63
C GLY A 94 3.96 7.79 12.17
N VAL A 95 5.28 7.82 12.33
CA VAL A 95 6.13 8.93 11.88
C VAL A 95 6.13 9.05 10.36
N THR A 96 6.27 7.95 9.61
CA THR A 96 6.25 7.99 8.14
C THR A 96 4.90 8.46 7.61
N ALA A 97 3.78 7.98 8.18
CA ALA A 97 2.43 8.43 7.84
C ALA A 97 2.22 9.91 8.19
N GLY A 98 2.72 10.35 9.36
CA GLY A 98 2.67 11.74 9.79
C GLY A 98 3.48 12.68 8.88
N ILE A 99 4.70 12.30 8.49
CA ILE A 99 5.54 13.08 7.57
C ILE A 99 4.88 13.18 6.21
N MET A 100 4.35 12.08 5.67
CA MET A 100 3.64 12.11 4.39
C MET A 100 2.35 12.93 4.46
N GLY A 101 1.57 12.77 5.54
CA GLY A 101 0.42 13.60 5.82
C GLY A 101 0.80 15.08 5.90
N LEU A 102 1.93 15.41 6.51
CA LEU A 102 2.43 16.78 6.65
C LEU A 102 2.87 17.35 5.31
N LEU A 103 3.59 16.60 4.49
CA LEU A 103 4.00 17.03 3.15
C LEU A 103 2.79 17.27 2.25
N VAL A 104 1.85 16.31 2.21
CA VAL A 104 0.60 16.43 1.47
C VAL A 104 -0.22 17.62 1.97
N GLY A 105 -0.39 17.71 3.29
CA GLY A 105 -1.08 18.81 3.93
C GLY A 105 -0.42 20.15 3.60
N ALA A 106 0.90 20.27 3.68
CA ALA A 106 1.62 21.52 3.47
C ALA A 106 1.46 22.02 2.03
N VAL A 107 1.55 21.11 1.04
CA VAL A 107 1.29 21.42 -0.37
C VAL A 107 -0.15 21.89 -0.57
N VAL A 108 -1.12 21.24 0.07
CA VAL A 108 -2.53 21.67 0.03
C VAL A 108 -2.69 23.03 0.70
N ALA A 109 -2.18 23.23 1.91
CA ALA A 109 -2.26 24.51 2.62
C ALA A 109 -1.67 25.66 1.80
N PHE A 110 -0.50 25.45 1.17
CA PHE A 110 0.12 26.44 0.31
C PHE A 110 -0.79 26.81 -0.88
N ALA A 111 -1.37 25.81 -1.54
CA ALA A 111 -2.32 26.04 -2.64
C ALA A 111 -3.55 26.85 -2.18
N PHE A 112 -4.04 26.61 -0.96
CA PHE A 112 -5.23 27.27 -0.40
C PHE A 112 -4.96 28.62 0.29
N THR A 113 -3.71 28.95 0.61
CA THR A 113 -3.35 30.22 1.28
C THR A 113 -3.73 31.43 0.41
N ASN A 114 -3.67 31.28 -0.92
CA ASN A 114 -4.05 32.34 -1.87
C ASN A 114 -5.58 32.56 -1.99
N ILE A 115 -6.38 31.68 -1.39
CA ILE A 115 -7.84 31.62 -1.53
C ILE A 115 -8.54 32.12 -0.25
N GLY A 116 -7.76 32.48 0.78
CA GLY A 116 -8.31 32.70 2.12
C GLY A 116 -8.77 31.38 2.78
N GLY A 117 -8.19 30.25 2.35
CA GLY A 117 -8.48 28.95 2.95
C GLY A 117 -8.13 28.94 4.43
N SER A 118 -9.05 28.42 5.25
CA SER A 118 -8.82 28.28 6.68
C SER A 118 -7.80 27.17 6.95
N SER A 119 -6.91 27.40 7.93
CA SER A 119 -6.00 26.37 8.47
C SER A 119 -6.74 25.10 8.93
N VAL A 120 -8.06 25.18 9.12
CA VAL A 120 -8.96 24.07 9.39
C VAL A 120 -8.94 23.03 8.26
N LEU A 121 -8.96 23.44 6.99
CA LEU A 121 -8.90 22.47 5.86
C LEU A 121 -7.57 21.73 5.80
N PHE A 122 -6.47 22.39 6.17
CA PHE A 122 -5.17 21.74 6.33
C PHE A 122 -5.23 20.67 7.42
N LEU A 123 -5.80 20.97 8.58
CA LEU A 123 -5.90 19.99 9.67
C LEU A 123 -6.81 18.82 9.30
N ILE A 124 -7.92 19.06 8.60
CA ILE A 124 -8.82 17.99 8.14
C ILE A 124 -8.12 17.09 7.11
N THR A 125 -7.42 17.68 6.14
CA THR A 125 -6.70 16.91 5.12
C THR A 125 -5.52 16.16 5.72
N PHE A 126 -4.73 16.81 6.57
CA PHE A 126 -3.63 16.19 7.32
C PHE A 126 -4.13 15.01 8.17
N ALA A 127 -5.15 15.22 8.99
CA ALA A 127 -5.69 14.20 9.87
C ALA A 127 -6.36 13.07 9.08
N GLY A 128 -7.13 13.40 8.05
CA GLY A 128 -7.79 12.42 7.18
C GLY A 128 -6.80 11.55 6.40
N VAL A 129 -5.78 12.16 5.79
CA VAL A 129 -4.74 11.43 5.06
C VAL A 129 -3.88 10.61 6.02
N SER A 130 -3.45 11.19 7.15
CA SER A 130 -2.66 10.46 8.16
C SER A 130 -3.43 9.29 8.74
N TYR A 131 -4.72 9.48 9.07
CA TYR A 131 -5.59 8.41 9.57
C TYR A 131 -5.81 7.32 8.52
N TYR A 132 -6.10 7.70 7.27
CA TYR A 132 -6.29 6.75 6.17
C TYR A 132 -5.04 5.90 5.90
N LEU A 133 -3.85 6.52 5.95
CA LEU A 133 -2.58 5.81 5.78
C LEU A 133 -2.24 4.94 7.00
N TYR A 134 -2.65 5.35 8.20
CA TYR A 134 -2.40 4.59 9.44
C TYR A 134 -3.29 3.33 9.54
N ASP A 135 -4.55 3.40 9.15
CA ASP A 135 -5.50 2.28 9.24
C ASP A 135 -5.17 1.16 8.24
N ARG A 136 -4.58 1.50 7.09
CA ARG A 136 -4.10 0.51 6.13
C ARG A 136 -2.77 -0.09 6.59
N LYS A 137 -2.83 -1.27 7.24
CA LYS A 137 -1.68 -2.11 7.71
C LYS A 137 -0.72 -2.63 6.62
N HIS A 138 -0.41 -1.85 5.59
CA HIS A 138 0.52 -2.24 4.52
C HIS A 138 1.94 -1.72 4.75
N SER A 139 2.88 -2.23 3.96
CA SER A 139 4.29 -1.85 3.98
C SER A 139 4.47 -0.35 3.65
N ALA A 140 5.55 0.26 4.13
CA ALA A 140 5.82 1.70 3.94
C ALA A 140 5.75 2.14 2.46
N ARG A 141 6.20 1.28 1.53
CA ARG A 141 6.15 1.55 0.08
C ARG A 141 4.72 1.61 -0.46
N THR A 142 3.83 0.75 0.01
CA THR A 142 2.41 0.78 -0.40
C THR A 142 1.70 2.00 0.16
N ALA A 143 2.03 2.41 1.39
CA ALA A 143 1.50 3.64 1.98
C ALA A 143 1.87 4.88 1.14
N LEU A 144 3.14 4.97 0.70
CA LEU A 144 3.61 6.02 -0.22
C LEU A 144 2.85 5.99 -1.55
N GLY A 145 2.70 4.81 -2.16
CA GLY A 145 1.93 4.65 -3.40
C GLY A 145 0.50 5.16 -3.25
N SER A 146 -0.22 4.74 -2.21
CA SER A 146 -1.58 5.21 -1.95
C SER A 146 -1.68 6.70 -1.63
N GLY A 147 -0.68 7.28 -0.95
CA GLY A 147 -0.63 8.70 -0.66
C GLY A 147 -0.53 9.56 -1.91
N LEU A 148 0.28 9.15 -2.89
CA LEU A 148 0.40 9.85 -4.18
C LEU A 148 -0.91 9.84 -4.97
N TYR A 149 -1.69 8.76 -4.92
CA TYR A 149 -3.02 8.73 -5.57
C TYR A 149 -4.00 9.72 -4.93
N ILE A 150 -3.99 9.81 -3.59
CA ILE A 150 -4.84 10.78 -2.89
C ILE A 150 -4.43 12.21 -3.26
N LEU A 151 -3.12 12.48 -3.35
CA LEU A 151 -2.62 13.79 -3.80
C LEU A 151 -3.07 14.09 -5.24
N ALA A 152 -2.97 13.13 -6.16
CA ALA A 152 -3.40 13.29 -7.55
C ALA A 152 -4.90 13.60 -7.65
N LEU A 153 -5.75 12.91 -6.88
CA LEU A 153 -7.18 13.21 -6.81
C LEU A 153 -7.45 14.61 -6.25
N TRP A 154 -6.69 15.02 -5.25
CA TRP A 154 -6.78 16.37 -4.68
C TRP A 154 -6.39 17.45 -5.69
N ILE A 155 -5.31 17.25 -6.45
CA ILE A 155 -4.87 18.18 -7.50
C ILE A 155 -5.93 18.36 -8.58
N LEU A 156 -6.66 17.29 -8.94
CA LEU A 156 -7.78 17.37 -9.88
C LEU A 156 -9.01 18.05 -9.29
N ALA A 157 -9.32 17.80 -8.02
CA ALA A 157 -10.48 18.39 -7.34
C ALA A 157 -10.28 19.87 -6.99
N ALA A 158 -9.04 20.30 -6.72
CA ALA A 158 -8.71 21.66 -6.30
C ALA A 158 -9.22 22.77 -7.24
N PRO A 159 -8.95 22.76 -8.57
CA PRO A 159 -9.44 23.81 -9.46
C PRO A 159 -10.97 23.83 -9.52
N ILE A 160 -11.62 22.66 -9.48
CA ILE A 160 -13.08 22.57 -9.47
C ILE A 160 -13.64 23.23 -8.19
N MET A 161 -13.11 22.85 -7.03
CA MET A 161 -13.55 23.40 -5.74
C MET A 161 -13.26 24.90 -5.60
N PHE A 162 -12.16 25.39 -6.18
CA PHE A 162 -11.79 26.80 -6.10
C PHE A 162 -12.62 27.70 -7.03
N TYR A 163 -12.84 27.29 -8.27
CA TYR A 163 -13.46 28.17 -9.27
C TYR A 163 -14.99 28.06 -9.32
N ILE A 164 -15.60 26.97 -8.86
CA ILE A 164 -17.08 26.84 -8.81
C ILE A 164 -17.73 27.98 -8.01
N PRO A 165 -17.29 28.32 -6.79
CA PRO A 165 -17.89 29.42 -6.02
C PRO A 165 -17.73 30.78 -6.71
N ILE A 166 -16.61 31.00 -7.40
CA ILE A 166 -16.34 32.26 -8.12
C ILE A 166 -17.30 32.42 -9.29
N ILE A 167 -17.54 31.35 -10.06
CA ILE A 167 -18.45 31.37 -11.20
C ILE A 167 -19.91 31.45 -10.73
N GLY A 168 -20.26 30.66 -9.70
CA GLY A 168 -21.64 30.60 -9.18
C GLY A 168 -22.08 31.87 -8.44
N GLY A 169 -21.14 32.65 -7.89
CA GLY A 169 -21.41 33.91 -7.20
C GLY A 169 -21.35 35.16 -8.08
N ALA A 170 -21.09 35.03 -9.38
CA ALA A 170 -20.85 36.17 -10.27
C ALA A 170 -22.15 36.84 -10.74
N ASN A 171 -22.30 38.15 -10.48
CA ASN A 171 -23.42 38.95 -10.97
C ASN A 171 -23.16 39.45 -12.39
N THR A 172 -23.68 38.74 -13.40
CA THR A 172 -23.42 39.01 -14.83
C THR A 172 -23.99 40.34 -15.34
N GLU A 173 -24.86 41.01 -14.57
CA GLU A 173 -25.37 42.35 -14.87
C GLU A 173 -24.33 43.46 -14.65
N THR A 174 -23.25 43.16 -13.92
CA THR A 174 -22.16 44.11 -13.66
C THR A 174 -20.92 43.71 -14.44
N ALA A 175 -20.19 44.69 -14.96
CA ALA A 175 -18.92 44.43 -15.66
C ALA A 175 -17.92 43.65 -14.79
N ALA A 176 -17.90 43.92 -13.48
CA ALA A 176 -17.08 43.20 -12.51
C ALA A 176 -17.48 41.71 -12.39
N GLY A 177 -18.79 41.42 -12.29
CA GLY A 177 -19.27 40.04 -12.22
C GLY A 177 -19.08 39.27 -13.53
N SER A 178 -19.28 39.89 -14.69
CA SER A 178 -18.93 39.26 -15.98
C SER A 178 -17.44 38.91 -16.05
N GLY A 179 -16.57 39.80 -15.57
CA GLY A 179 -15.12 39.55 -15.48
C GLY A 179 -14.78 38.37 -14.57
N ALA A 180 -15.44 38.26 -13.41
CA ALA A 180 -15.25 37.14 -12.48
C ALA A 180 -15.73 35.80 -13.07
N ALA A 181 -16.87 35.77 -13.76
CA ALA A 181 -17.39 34.57 -14.41
C ALA A 181 -16.45 34.07 -15.52
N ILE A 182 -15.99 34.97 -16.39
CA ILE A 182 -15.07 34.65 -17.48
C ILE A 182 -13.71 34.21 -16.93
N GLY A 183 -13.19 34.96 -15.94
CA GLY A 183 -11.93 34.63 -15.26
C GLY A 183 -12.00 33.27 -14.57
N GLY A 184 -13.12 32.96 -13.92
CA GLY A 184 -13.34 31.64 -13.30
C GLY A 184 -13.39 30.51 -14.32
N ALA A 185 -14.11 30.68 -15.43
CA ALA A 185 -14.19 29.68 -16.49
C ALA A 185 -12.83 29.41 -17.17
N LEU A 186 -12.10 30.48 -17.50
CA LEU A 186 -10.72 30.37 -18.03
C LEU A 186 -9.78 29.77 -16.99
N GLY A 187 -9.95 30.13 -15.72
CA GLY A 187 -9.20 29.57 -14.60
C GLY A 187 -9.36 28.05 -14.50
N ILE A 188 -10.60 27.53 -14.60
CA ILE A 188 -10.85 26.08 -14.63
C ILE A 188 -10.15 25.42 -15.81
N LEU A 189 -10.20 26.02 -16.99
CA LEU A 189 -9.57 25.42 -18.18
C LEU A 189 -8.04 25.38 -18.03
N ILE A 190 -7.42 26.50 -17.63
CA ILE A 190 -5.96 26.62 -17.51
C ILE A 190 -5.44 25.76 -16.36
N TRP A 191 -5.95 25.97 -15.15
CA TRP A 191 -5.49 25.24 -13.96
C TRP A 191 -6.01 23.82 -13.91
N GLY A 192 -7.17 23.52 -14.49
CA GLY A 192 -7.66 22.15 -14.63
C GLY A 192 -6.78 21.33 -15.57
N PHE A 193 -6.36 21.89 -16.70
CA PHE A 193 -5.44 21.21 -17.61
C PHE A 193 -4.05 21.04 -16.99
N ALA A 194 -3.49 22.10 -16.39
CA ALA A 194 -2.21 22.03 -15.69
C ALA A 194 -2.25 21.02 -14.53
N GLY A 195 -3.31 21.07 -13.70
CA GLY A 195 -3.55 20.13 -12.62
C GLY A 195 -3.69 18.69 -13.11
N LEU A 196 -4.37 18.47 -14.23
CA LEU A 196 -4.49 17.15 -14.86
C LEU A 196 -3.13 16.60 -15.31
N LEU A 197 -2.28 17.40 -15.94
CA LEU A 197 -0.93 16.97 -16.31
C LEU A 197 -0.10 16.57 -15.09
N VAL A 198 -0.12 17.40 -14.04
CA VAL A 198 0.59 17.10 -12.79
C VAL A 198 0.02 15.85 -12.12
N ALA A 199 -1.31 15.70 -12.05
CA ALA A 199 -1.96 14.54 -11.47
C ALA A 199 -1.60 13.25 -12.21
N VAL A 200 -1.50 13.26 -13.54
CA VAL A 200 -1.04 12.13 -14.34
C VAL A 200 0.40 11.75 -14.00
N ILE A 201 1.29 12.74 -13.88
CA ILE A 201 2.69 12.52 -13.49
C ILE A 201 2.77 11.91 -12.09
N VAL A 202 2.10 12.50 -11.11
CA VAL A 202 2.08 12.01 -9.72
C VAL A 202 1.49 10.59 -9.65
N ALA A 203 0.40 10.32 -10.37
CA ALA A 203 -0.20 9.00 -10.43
C ALA A 203 0.74 7.97 -11.07
N ALA A 204 1.48 8.35 -12.13
CA ALA A 204 2.48 7.51 -12.75
C ALA A 204 3.63 7.18 -11.78
N VAL A 205 4.14 8.18 -11.05
CA VAL A 205 5.18 7.97 -10.01
C VAL A 205 4.66 7.03 -8.93
N GLY A 206 3.45 7.27 -8.40
CA GLY A 206 2.82 6.40 -7.41
C GLY A 206 2.65 4.96 -7.91
N TYR A 207 2.30 4.79 -9.18
CA TYR A 207 2.18 3.51 -9.83
C TYR A 207 3.52 2.75 -9.92
N PHE A 208 4.59 3.41 -10.33
CA PHE A 208 5.92 2.80 -10.42
C PHE A 208 6.47 2.42 -9.04
N VAL A 209 6.30 3.30 -8.04
CA VAL A 209 6.69 3.02 -6.64
C VAL A 209 5.95 1.80 -6.10
N ASN A 210 4.67 1.63 -6.46
CA ASN A 210 3.89 0.47 -6.05
C ASN A 210 4.27 -0.82 -6.81
N ARG A 211 4.64 -0.71 -8.10
CA ARG A 211 5.05 -1.86 -8.92
C ARG A 211 6.42 -2.43 -8.54
N GLY A 212 7.37 -1.60 -8.09
CA GLY A 212 8.68 -2.07 -7.63
C GLY A 212 8.62 -3.01 -6.41
N ALA A 213 7.48 -3.09 -5.72
CA ALA A 213 7.25 -4.04 -4.62
C ALA A 213 6.79 -5.43 -5.09
N ALA A 214 6.42 -5.60 -6.36
CA ALA A 214 5.75 -6.80 -6.85
C ALA A 214 6.62 -7.76 -7.65
N THR A 215 7.90 -7.46 -7.94
CA THR A 215 8.75 -8.31 -8.78
C THR A 215 9.17 -9.57 -8.03
N PRO A 216 8.64 -10.76 -8.37
CA PRO A 216 9.25 -12.01 -7.93
C PRO A 216 10.45 -12.25 -8.85
N THR A 217 11.63 -12.42 -8.27
CA THR A 217 12.84 -12.85 -8.99
C THR A 217 12.55 -14.13 -9.79
N ALA A 218 12.35 -13.98 -11.10
CA ALA A 218 12.17 -15.10 -12.02
C ALA A 218 13.55 -15.55 -12.52
N THR A 219 13.90 -16.77 -12.15
CA THR A 219 15.06 -17.55 -12.55
C THR A 219 15.16 -17.65 -14.08
N SER A 220 16.31 -17.30 -14.63
CA SER A 220 16.65 -17.46 -16.05
C SER A 220 16.96 -18.92 -16.37
N THR A 221 16.16 -19.53 -17.25
CA THR A 221 16.42 -20.84 -17.86
C THR A 221 17.01 -20.63 -19.26
N SER A 222 18.28 -21.00 -19.47
CA SER A 222 18.90 -21.22 -20.78
C SER A 222 20.33 -21.76 -20.56
N SER A 223 20.89 -22.73 -21.29
CA SER A 223 20.47 -23.65 -22.34
C SER A 223 21.60 -24.68 -22.48
#